data_AF-A0A951MLJ7-F1
#
_entry.id   AF-A0A951MLJ7-F1
#
_cell.length_a   1.000
_cell.length_b   1.000
_cell.length_c   1.000
_cell.angle_alpha   90.00
_cell.angle_beta   90.00
_cell.angle_gamma   90.00
#
_symmetry.space_group_name_H-M   'P 1'
#
loop_
_entity.id
_entity.type
_entity.pdbx_description
1 polymer ?
#
loop_
_entity_poly.entity_id
_entity_poly.type
_entity_poly.pdbx_seq_one_letter_code
_entity_poly.pdbx_strand_id
1 'polypeptide(L)'
;MRIYEKDPRCWLAELSDLEREPMPERVRENLGTLRAIVEWAKGYLAQPHPELGRSGPVCPFVRPAMARGTIFFAVWPGARLDADEVESVVRSYRDWFLELEPAQGREAQYKSINILFPDIPTSEVGRLIDGTQERLKPVYVRDGIMIGEFHPGPPKKAGLWNEDFRPLKSPIPLLSIRHMVATDFAFLRDRREFMEAYLSAFAERVPSALSEHVHDTAFRFGLLPGADEVESAAAHDVQARAVRDAHAVARAVAEAAQATLCADAAAASAAGCPHHASRAQDPAAAACPVAPEAAVERIAVERIVSEPAAHVGA
;
A
#
# COMPACT_ATOMS: atom_id res chain seq x y z
N MET A 1 12.21 -2.58 19.01
CA MET A 1 11.71 -3.93 18.71
C MET A 1 10.27 -3.96 19.19
N ARG A 2 9.37 -4.41 18.32
CA ARG A 2 7.94 -4.50 18.62
C ARG A 2 7.55 -5.95 18.79
N ILE A 3 6.53 -6.22 19.60
CA ILE A 3 5.95 -7.54 19.80
C ILE A 3 4.45 -7.42 19.50
N TYR A 4 3.90 -8.38 18.78
CA TYR A 4 2.48 -8.34 18.45
C TYR A 4 1.65 -8.80 19.64
N GLU A 5 0.71 -7.98 20.10
CA GLU A 5 -0.11 -8.28 21.27
C GLU A 5 -0.99 -9.52 21.06
N LYS A 6 -1.47 -9.75 19.84
CA LYS A 6 -2.35 -10.87 19.49
C LYS A 6 -1.61 -12.19 19.27
N ASP A 7 -0.33 -12.13 18.94
CA ASP A 7 0.55 -13.30 18.80
C ASP A 7 1.97 -12.94 19.24
N PRO A 8 2.34 -13.16 20.52
CA PRO A 8 3.64 -12.77 21.05
C PRO A 8 4.84 -13.49 20.41
N ARG A 9 4.58 -14.51 19.58
CA ARG A 9 5.62 -15.13 18.76
C ARG A 9 6.03 -14.21 17.61
N CYS A 10 5.13 -13.34 17.13
CA CYS A 10 5.41 -12.33 16.12
C CYS A 10 6.10 -11.11 16.73
N TRP A 11 7.25 -10.74 16.16
CA TRP A 11 8.03 -9.59 16.58
C TRP A 11 8.67 -8.90 15.37
N LEU A 12 8.95 -7.60 15.50
CA LEU A 12 9.57 -6.80 14.45
C LEU A 12 10.81 -6.08 14.98
N ALA A 13 11.91 -6.21 14.25
CA ALA A 13 13.10 -5.38 14.37
C ALA A 13 13.03 -4.19 13.42
N GLU A 14 13.45 -3.04 13.93
CA GLU A 14 13.73 -1.84 13.16
C GLU A 14 15.26 -1.69 12.97
N LEU A 15 15.70 -0.85 12.04
CA LEU A 15 17.13 -0.58 11.84
C LEU A 15 17.80 -0.05 13.11
N SER A 16 17.11 0.81 13.87
CA SER A 16 17.58 1.38 15.12
C SER A 16 17.78 0.32 16.22
N ASP A 17 17.10 -0.83 16.14
CA ASP A 17 17.27 -1.90 17.13
C ASP A 17 18.61 -2.62 17.00
N LEU A 18 19.21 -2.63 15.81
CA LEU A 18 20.53 -3.24 15.56
C LEU A 18 21.67 -2.40 16.18
N GLU A 19 21.40 -1.13 16.44
CA GLU A 19 22.35 -0.14 16.99
C GLU A 19 22.05 0.19 18.46
N ARG A 20 20.95 -0.31 19.00
CA ARG A 20 20.48 0.00 20.35
C ARG A 20 21.33 -0.67 21.43
N GLU A 21 21.55 0.06 22.54
CA GLU A 21 22.17 -0.46 23.76
C GLU A 21 21.24 -0.33 25.00
N PRO A 22 20.94 -1.42 25.74
CA PRO A 22 21.27 -2.81 25.39
C PRO A 22 20.42 -3.29 24.20
N MET A 23 21.04 -4.11 23.35
CA MET A 23 20.38 -4.71 22.18
C MET A 23 19.31 -5.72 22.63
N PRO A 24 18.08 -5.68 22.06
CA PRO A 24 17.03 -6.65 22.38
C PRO A 24 17.49 -8.10 22.16
N GLU A 25 17.07 -9.02 23.01
CA GLU A 25 17.52 -10.42 22.99
C GLU A 25 17.29 -11.10 21.65
N ARG A 26 16.05 -11.07 21.12
CA ARG A 26 15.72 -11.66 19.82
C ARG A 26 16.51 -11.05 18.65
N VAL A 27 16.82 -9.76 18.73
CA VAL A 27 17.67 -9.08 17.73
C VAL A 27 19.10 -9.60 17.81
N ARG A 28 19.63 -9.77 19.03
CA ARG A 28 20.99 -10.28 19.29
C ARG A 28 21.14 -11.72 18.81
N GLU A 29 20.17 -12.58 19.10
CA GLU A 29 20.15 -13.99 18.67
C GLU A 29 20.13 -14.14 17.14
N ASN A 30 19.49 -13.19 16.45
CA ASN A 30 19.33 -13.22 14.99
C ASN A 30 20.20 -12.18 14.27
N LEU A 31 21.23 -11.64 14.93
CA LEU A 31 22.00 -10.50 14.44
C LEU A 31 22.67 -10.76 13.09
N GLY A 32 23.16 -11.99 12.86
CA GLY A 32 23.75 -12.39 11.58
C GLY A 32 22.77 -12.28 10.41
N THR A 33 21.58 -12.88 10.57
CA THR A 33 20.48 -12.83 9.59
C THR A 33 20.03 -11.39 9.32
N LEU A 34 19.82 -10.61 10.40
CA LEU A 34 19.38 -9.22 10.30
C LEU A 34 20.42 -8.33 9.63
N ARG A 35 21.72 -8.50 9.92
CA ARG A 35 22.78 -7.75 9.24
C ARG A 35 22.86 -8.11 7.76
N ALA A 36 22.85 -9.40 7.43
CA ALA A 36 22.93 -9.87 6.06
C ALA A 36 21.80 -9.32 5.18
N ILE A 37 20.56 -9.30 5.69
CA ILE A 37 19.44 -8.75 4.91
C ILE A 37 19.51 -7.22 4.79
N VAL A 38 19.94 -6.51 5.85
CA VAL A 38 20.08 -5.05 5.82
C VAL A 38 21.19 -4.63 4.86
N GLU A 39 22.32 -5.31 4.87
CA GLU A 39 23.43 -5.11 3.94
C GLU A 39 23.01 -5.38 2.50
N TRP A 40 22.29 -6.48 2.24
CA TRP A 40 21.73 -6.77 0.92
C TRP A 40 20.75 -5.70 0.47
N ALA A 41 19.81 -5.27 1.32
CA ALA A 41 18.84 -4.25 0.96
C ALA A 41 19.52 -2.92 0.61
N LYS A 42 20.58 -2.54 1.36
CA LYS A 42 21.38 -1.33 1.08
C LYS A 42 22.28 -1.48 -0.16
N GLY A 43 22.89 -2.65 -0.36
CA GLY A 43 23.90 -2.90 -1.40
C GLY A 43 23.33 -3.35 -2.74
N TYR A 44 22.10 -3.87 -2.77
CA TYR A 44 21.44 -4.35 -3.98
C TYR A 44 20.13 -3.61 -4.26
N LEU A 45 19.12 -3.74 -3.38
CA LEU A 45 17.81 -3.16 -3.65
C LEU A 45 17.85 -1.63 -3.79
N ALA A 46 18.62 -0.99 -2.91
CA ALA A 46 18.81 0.45 -2.92
C ALA A 46 19.86 0.92 -3.95
N GLN A 47 20.45 0.05 -4.78
CA GLN A 47 21.47 0.44 -5.76
C GLN A 47 20.97 0.31 -7.19
N PRO A 48 21.50 1.10 -8.13
CA PRO A 48 21.28 0.85 -9.54
C PRO A 48 21.93 -0.48 -9.96
N HIS A 49 21.38 -1.09 -11.00
CA HIS A 49 21.90 -2.34 -11.54
C HIS A 49 21.99 -2.27 -13.07
N PRO A 50 23.12 -2.67 -13.69
CA PRO A 50 23.31 -2.54 -15.14
C PRO A 50 22.27 -3.34 -15.94
N GLU A 51 21.89 -4.51 -15.44
CA GLU A 51 20.88 -5.37 -16.08
C GLU A 51 19.44 -4.96 -15.71
N LEU A 52 19.21 -3.89 -14.94
CA LEU A 52 17.85 -3.51 -14.54
C LEU A 52 16.99 -3.14 -15.75
N GLY A 53 17.56 -2.59 -16.82
CA GLY A 53 16.81 -2.09 -17.98
C GLY A 53 16.23 -0.69 -17.83
N ARG A 54 16.48 -0.02 -16.68
CA ARG A 54 16.20 1.39 -16.45
C ARG A 54 17.25 2.02 -15.52
N SER A 55 17.28 3.34 -15.46
CA SER A 55 18.11 4.06 -14.49
C SER A 55 17.52 4.00 -13.06
N GLY A 56 18.35 4.33 -12.08
CA GLY A 56 17.97 4.35 -10.67
C GLY A 56 18.01 2.97 -10.00
N PRO A 57 17.56 2.86 -8.75
CA PRO A 57 17.72 1.66 -7.94
C PRO A 57 16.83 0.51 -8.40
N VAL A 58 17.23 -0.73 -8.08
CA VAL A 58 16.43 -1.95 -8.27
C VAL A 58 15.04 -1.78 -7.67
N CYS A 59 14.96 -1.39 -6.39
CA CYS A 59 13.72 -1.01 -5.73
C CYS A 59 13.75 0.46 -5.31
N PRO A 60 12.88 1.32 -5.88
CA PRO A 60 12.87 2.74 -5.55
C PRO A 60 12.30 3.06 -4.17
N PHE A 61 11.63 2.12 -3.52
CA PHE A 61 11.00 2.32 -2.20
C PHE A 61 11.94 2.07 -1.02
N VAL A 62 13.03 1.30 -1.20
CA VAL A 62 13.89 0.88 -0.09
C VAL A 62 14.60 2.05 0.59
N ARG A 63 15.22 2.96 -0.18
CA ARG A 63 15.91 4.13 0.42
C ARG A 63 14.92 5.03 1.20
N PRO A 64 13.78 5.45 0.62
CA PRO A 64 12.75 6.19 1.35
C PRO A 64 12.24 5.49 2.62
N ALA A 65 11.98 4.17 2.56
CA ALA A 65 11.47 3.39 3.68
C ALA A 65 12.49 3.30 4.82
N MET A 66 13.76 3.06 4.49
CA MET A 66 14.86 3.06 5.48
C MET A 66 15.00 4.41 6.18
N ALA A 67 14.96 5.51 5.43
CA ALA A 67 15.06 6.86 6.01
C ALA A 67 13.89 7.19 6.96
N ARG A 68 12.73 6.57 6.75
CA ARG A 68 11.52 6.72 7.58
C ARG A 68 11.42 5.74 8.74
N GLY A 69 12.30 4.73 8.80
CA GLY A 69 12.16 3.63 9.77
C GLY A 69 10.89 2.79 9.57
N THR A 70 10.41 2.66 8.32
CA THR A 70 9.17 1.94 7.97
C THR A 70 9.43 0.60 7.27
N ILE A 71 10.69 0.16 7.26
CA ILE A 71 11.07 -1.20 6.88
C ILE A 71 11.29 -2.04 8.13
N PHE A 72 10.42 -3.04 8.31
CA PHE A 72 10.45 -3.92 9.47
C PHE A 72 10.94 -5.31 9.07
N PHE A 73 11.67 -5.96 9.97
CA PHE A 73 12.20 -7.31 9.77
C PHE A 73 11.70 -8.25 10.86
N ALA A 74 11.26 -9.44 10.47
CA ALA A 74 10.96 -10.55 11.37
C ALA A 74 11.88 -11.71 11.01
N VAL A 75 12.37 -12.45 12.01
CA VAL A 75 13.13 -13.68 11.77
C VAL A 75 12.34 -14.86 12.33
N TRP A 76 12.09 -15.84 11.47
CA TRP A 76 11.43 -17.09 11.80
C TRP A 76 12.39 -18.27 11.55
N PRO A 77 13.21 -18.63 12.55
CA PRO A 77 14.15 -19.75 12.42
C PRO A 77 13.41 -21.09 12.44
N GLY A 78 14.03 -22.12 11.87
CA GLY A 78 13.51 -23.49 11.85
C GLY A 78 13.67 -24.19 10.50
N ALA A 79 14.43 -25.29 10.48
CA ALA A 79 14.66 -26.08 9.26
C ALA A 79 13.51 -27.07 8.92
N ARG A 80 12.53 -27.23 9.81
CA ARG A 80 11.43 -28.20 9.66
C ARG A 80 10.06 -27.53 9.57
N LEU A 81 10.03 -26.32 9.00
CA LEU A 81 8.78 -25.63 8.74
C LEU A 81 8.00 -26.35 7.64
N ASP A 82 6.72 -26.60 7.88
CA ASP A 82 5.81 -27.02 6.82
C ASP A 82 5.11 -25.82 6.16
N ALA A 83 4.31 -26.11 5.13
CA ALA A 83 3.65 -25.06 4.35
C ALA A 83 2.56 -24.34 5.15
N ASP A 84 1.89 -25.04 6.06
CA ASP A 84 0.78 -24.51 6.86
C ASP A 84 1.33 -23.62 7.98
N GLU A 85 2.47 -24.00 8.58
CA GLU A 85 3.20 -23.19 9.55
C GLU A 85 3.68 -21.87 8.92
N VAL A 86 4.33 -21.92 7.76
CA VAL A 86 4.77 -20.71 7.04
C VAL A 86 3.56 -19.83 6.71
N GLU A 87 2.49 -20.42 6.19
CA GLU A 87 1.27 -19.68 5.85
C GLU A 87 0.63 -19.03 7.09
N SER A 88 0.51 -19.76 8.20
CA SER A 88 -0.05 -19.25 9.45
C SER A 88 0.75 -18.08 10.00
N VAL A 89 2.09 -18.17 9.98
CA VAL A 89 2.97 -17.08 10.45
C VAL A 89 2.80 -15.84 9.58
N VAL A 90 2.76 -16.02 8.26
CA VAL A 90 2.65 -14.93 7.29
C VAL A 90 1.29 -14.23 7.40
N ARG A 91 0.21 -14.98 7.70
CA ARG A 91 -1.12 -14.41 8.02
C ARG A 91 -1.11 -13.59 9.31
N SER A 92 -0.46 -14.05 10.38
CA SER A 92 -0.32 -13.25 11.61
C SER A 92 0.38 -11.91 11.34
N TYR A 93 1.45 -11.91 10.53
CA TYR A 93 2.14 -10.67 10.14
C TYR A 93 1.33 -9.78 9.21
N ARG A 94 0.42 -10.34 8.39
CA ARG A 94 -0.53 -9.53 7.62
C ARG A 94 -1.51 -8.81 8.51
N ASP A 95 -2.09 -9.52 9.46
CA ASP A 95 -3.06 -8.91 10.39
C ASP A 95 -2.37 -7.79 11.18
N TRP A 96 -1.12 -8.02 11.61
CA TRP A 96 -0.32 -6.96 12.20
C TRP A 96 0.01 -5.82 11.23
N PHE A 97 0.35 -6.12 9.97
CA PHE A 97 0.66 -5.12 8.95
C PHE A 97 -0.48 -4.12 8.75
N LEU A 98 -1.73 -4.60 8.72
CA LEU A 98 -2.91 -3.78 8.51
C LEU A 98 -3.16 -2.81 9.69
N GLU A 99 -2.74 -3.18 10.90
CA GLU A 99 -2.87 -2.38 12.12
C GLU A 99 -1.65 -1.48 12.40
N LEU A 100 -0.49 -1.82 11.82
CA LEU A 100 0.77 -1.14 12.08
C LEU A 100 0.85 0.22 11.38
N GLU A 101 1.12 1.29 12.12
CA GLU A 101 1.33 2.61 11.50
C GLU A 101 2.63 2.67 10.68
N PRO A 102 2.66 3.40 9.54
CA PRO A 102 1.52 4.11 8.92
C PRO A 102 0.54 3.15 8.24
N ALA A 103 -0.74 3.19 8.62
CA ALA A 103 -1.78 2.32 8.05
C ALA A 103 -2.40 2.85 6.76
N GLN A 104 -2.38 4.18 6.57
CA GLN A 104 -3.01 4.88 5.45
C GLN A 104 -2.26 6.15 5.06
N GLY A 105 -2.69 6.77 3.97
CA GLY A 105 -2.07 8.00 3.44
C GLY A 105 -0.80 7.73 2.64
N ARG A 106 -0.13 8.80 2.22
CA ARG A 106 1.04 8.74 1.31
C ARG A 106 2.22 7.98 1.92
N GLU A 107 2.40 8.07 3.23
CA GLU A 107 3.51 7.42 3.91
C GLU A 107 3.34 5.90 4.02
N ALA A 108 2.11 5.38 3.94
CA ALA A 108 1.82 3.96 4.02
C ALA A 108 2.53 3.15 2.92
N GLN A 109 2.75 3.73 1.74
CA GLN A 109 3.43 3.03 0.63
C GLN A 109 4.88 2.65 0.93
N TYR A 110 5.50 3.30 1.93
CA TYR A 110 6.87 2.99 2.36
C TYR A 110 6.94 1.95 3.48
N LYS A 111 5.80 1.56 4.06
CA LYS A 111 5.71 0.52 5.08
C LYS A 111 5.88 -0.86 4.45
N SER A 112 6.79 -1.66 5.02
CA SER A 112 6.92 -3.08 4.68
C SER A 112 7.29 -3.94 5.89
N ILE A 113 6.76 -5.17 5.95
CA ILE A 113 7.22 -6.23 6.86
C ILE A 113 7.91 -7.29 6.01
N ASN A 114 9.15 -7.62 6.35
CA ASN A 114 9.97 -8.61 5.66
C ASN A 114 10.23 -9.79 6.61
N ILE A 115 9.58 -10.92 6.34
CA ILE A 115 9.60 -12.12 7.17
C ILE A 115 10.66 -13.06 6.63
N LEU A 116 11.73 -13.27 7.40
CA LEU A 116 12.95 -13.97 7.00
C LEU A 116 12.93 -15.40 7.52
N PHE A 117 13.22 -16.36 6.65
CA PHE A 117 13.27 -17.79 6.94
C PHE A 117 14.68 -18.34 6.69
N PRO A 118 15.65 -18.07 7.58
CA PRO A 118 17.07 -18.35 7.34
C PRO A 118 17.39 -19.84 7.20
N ASP A 119 16.57 -20.71 7.78
CA ASP A 119 16.85 -22.15 7.89
C ASP A 119 16.08 -23.00 6.86
N ILE A 120 15.29 -22.39 5.97
CA ILE A 120 14.63 -23.13 4.89
C ILE A 120 15.70 -23.60 3.89
N PRO A 121 15.85 -24.92 3.66
CA PRO A 121 16.84 -25.42 2.72
C PRO A 121 16.45 -25.08 1.28
N THR A 122 17.43 -24.87 0.41
CA THR A 122 17.23 -24.51 -1.00
C THR A 122 16.24 -25.43 -1.74
N SER A 123 16.22 -26.73 -1.39
CA SER A 123 15.28 -27.71 -1.98
C SER A 123 13.81 -27.43 -1.64
N GLU A 124 13.53 -26.80 -0.51
CA GLU A 124 12.17 -26.52 -0.03
C GLU A 124 11.69 -25.11 -0.34
N VAL A 125 12.59 -24.21 -0.77
CA VAL A 125 12.27 -22.80 -1.02
C VAL A 125 11.10 -22.63 -1.99
N GLY A 126 11.09 -23.34 -3.12
CA GLY A 126 9.98 -23.21 -4.09
C GLY A 126 8.64 -23.64 -3.48
N ARG A 127 8.62 -24.71 -2.67
CA ARG A 127 7.39 -25.18 -2.03
C ARG A 127 6.91 -24.24 -0.92
N LEU A 128 7.82 -23.77 -0.08
CA LEU A 128 7.50 -23.02 1.13
C LEU A 128 7.38 -21.52 0.91
N ILE A 129 8.16 -20.94 0.01
CA ILE A 129 8.19 -19.50 -0.25
C ILE A 129 7.30 -19.16 -1.44
N ASP A 130 7.59 -19.71 -2.63
CA ASP A 130 6.78 -19.44 -3.83
C ASP A 130 5.36 -19.96 -3.65
N GLY A 131 5.22 -21.20 -3.19
CA GLY A 131 3.90 -21.81 -2.95
C GLY A 131 3.06 -21.03 -1.93
N THR A 132 3.67 -20.51 -0.86
CA THR A 132 2.94 -19.69 0.11
C THR A 132 2.56 -18.33 -0.47
N GLN A 133 3.46 -17.68 -1.22
CA GLN A 133 3.15 -16.43 -1.90
C GLN A 133 1.98 -16.59 -2.88
N GLU A 134 1.98 -17.66 -3.67
CA GLU A 134 0.94 -17.96 -4.64
C GLU A 134 -0.43 -18.19 -3.97
N ARG A 135 -0.47 -19.00 -2.91
CA ARG A 135 -1.71 -19.27 -2.15
C ARG A 135 -2.27 -18.02 -1.47
N LEU A 136 -1.39 -17.16 -0.95
CA LEU A 136 -1.80 -15.98 -0.19
C LEU A 136 -2.11 -14.76 -1.07
N LYS A 137 -1.48 -14.63 -2.24
CA LYS A 137 -1.61 -13.45 -3.12
C LYS A 137 -3.08 -13.00 -3.31
N PRO A 138 -4.07 -13.88 -3.55
CA PRO A 138 -5.44 -13.43 -3.77
C PRO A 138 -6.09 -12.71 -2.60
N VAL A 139 -5.85 -13.17 -1.37
CA VAL A 139 -6.40 -12.50 -0.19
C VAL A 139 -5.67 -11.20 0.07
N TYR A 140 -4.35 -11.17 -0.11
CA TYR A 140 -3.54 -9.96 0.10
C TYR A 140 -3.91 -8.85 -0.89
N VAL A 141 -4.04 -9.20 -2.17
CA VAL A 141 -4.46 -8.27 -3.22
C VAL A 141 -5.84 -7.69 -2.90
N ARG A 142 -6.79 -8.52 -2.46
CA ARG A 142 -8.12 -8.07 -2.03
C ARG A 142 -8.06 -7.08 -0.87
N ASP A 143 -7.14 -7.29 0.07
CA ASP A 143 -6.93 -6.43 1.23
C ASP A 143 -6.11 -5.15 0.89
N GLY A 144 -5.86 -4.86 -0.39
CA GLY A 144 -5.13 -3.67 -0.85
C GLY A 144 -3.62 -3.71 -0.58
N ILE A 145 -3.07 -4.91 -0.34
CA ILE A 145 -1.66 -5.13 -0.04
C ILE A 145 -1.04 -6.12 -1.04
N MET A 146 0.28 -6.15 -1.10
CA MET A 146 1.04 -7.06 -1.93
C MET A 146 1.91 -7.96 -1.06
N ILE A 147 2.04 -9.22 -1.49
CA ILE A 147 3.00 -10.18 -0.96
C ILE A 147 4.00 -10.55 -2.07
N GLY A 148 5.28 -10.34 -1.80
CA GLY A 148 6.38 -10.66 -2.70
C GLY A 148 7.33 -11.68 -2.09
N GLU A 149 7.86 -12.56 -2.92
CA GLU A 149 8.74 -13.64 -2.51
C GLU A 149 10.17 -13.42 -3.02
N PHE A 150 11.17 -13.70 -2.17
CA PHE A 150 12.58 -13.54 -2.50
C PHE A 150 13.41 -14.67 -1.91
N HIS A 151 14.42 -15.14 -2.64
CA HIS A 151 15.32 -16.21 -2.17
C HIS A 151 16.59 -16.34 -3.03
N PRO A 152 17.59 -17.16 -2.62
CA PRO A 152 18.90 -17.24 -3.32
C PRO A 152 18.86 -17.77 -4.75
N GLY A 153 17.99 -18.74 -5.03
CA GLY A 153 17.72 -19.22 -6.39
C GLY A 153 16.45 -18.58 -6.92
N PRO A 154 16.45 -17.26 -7.20
CA PRO A 154 15.28 -16.39 -7.25
C PRO A 154 14.11 -16.97 -8.04
N PRO A 155 12.87 -16.55 -7.74
CA PRO A 155 11.70 -16.93 -8.52
C PRO A 155 11.93 -16.69 -10.01
N LYS A 156 11.29 -17.49 -10.86
CA LYS A 156 11.40 -17.35 -12.32
C LYS A 156 10.81 -16.04 -12.86
N LYS A 157 10.17 -15.22 -12.00
CA LYS A 157 9.57 -13.93 -12.34
C LYS A 157 10.63 -12.98 -12.92
N ALA A 158 10.36 -12.51 -14.13
CA ALA A 158 11.15 -11.54 -14.85
C ALA A 158 11.12 -10.15 -14.21
N GLY A 159 12.15 -9.34 -14.47
CA GLY A 159 12.14 -7.92 -14.17
C GLY A 159 11.22 -7.16 -15.13
N LEU A 160 10.52 -6.15 -14.62
CA LEU A 160 9.59 -5.33 -15.42
C LEU A 160 10.24 -4.62 -16.63
N TRP A 161 11.56 -4.37 -16.55
CA TRP A 161 12.34 -3.60 -17.52
C TRP A 161 13.36 -4.43 -18.29
N ASN A 162 13.56 -5.68 -17.87
CA ASN A 162 14.46 -6.63 -18.51
C ASN A 162 14.01 -8.03 -18.13
N GLU A 163 13.54 -8.80 -19.12
CA GLU A 163 13.01 -10.14 -18.91
C GLU A 163 14.06 -11.14 -18.45
N ASP A 164 15.34 -10.88 -18.73
CA ASP A 164 16.46 -11.71 -18.28
C ASP A 164 16.89 -11.37 -16.84
N PHE A 165 16.48 -10.22 -16.33
CA PHE A 165 16.82 -9.81 -14.98
C PHE A 165 15.96 -10.54 -13.95
N ARG A 166 16.57 -10.96 -12.84
CA ARG A 166 15.89 -11.63 -11.71
C ARG A 166 15.99 -10.75 -10.46
N PRO A 167 15.11 -9.75 -10.31
CA PRO A 167 15.21 -8.74 -9.25
C PRO A 167 14.94 -9.28 -7.85
N LEU A 168 14.33 -10.46 -7.75
CA LEU A 168 13.86 -11.06 -6.48
C LEU A 168 14.91 -11.96 -5.81
N LYS A 169 16.19 -11.80 -6.18
CA LYS A 169 17.31 -12.54 -5.57
C LYS A 169 17.64 -11.95 -4.21
N SER A 170 17.57 -12.78 -3.16
CA SER A 170 17.91 -12.42 -1.78
C SER A 170 18.88 -13.45 -1.19
N PRO A 171 19.80 -13.05 -0.27
CA PRO A 171 20.66 -14.00 0.43
C PRO A 171 19.89 -14.93 1.37
N ILE A 172 18.67 -14.54 1.78
CA ILE A 172 17.84 -15.26 2.75
C ILE A 172 16.43 -15.41 2.14
N PRO A 173 15.82 -16.61 2.17
CA PRO A 173 14.42 -16.78 1.79
C PRO A 173 13.49 -15.89 2.63
N LEU A 174 12.61 -15.13 2.00
CA LEU A 174 11.71 -14.22 2.70
C LEU A 174 10.41 -13.97 1.94
N LEU A 175 9.38 -13.60 2.71
CA LEU A 175 8.12 -13.05 2.22
C LEU A 175 7.98 -11.61 2.69
N SER A 176 7.73 -10.70 1.76
CA SER A 176 7.61 -9.26 2.01
C SER A 176 6.15 -8.82 1.84
N ILE A 177 5.61 -8.15 2.85
CA ILE A 177 4.28 -7.55 2.86
C ILE A 177 4.44 -6.05 2.73
N ARG A 178 3.71 -5.43 1.80
CA ARG A 178 3.64 -3.97 1.67
C ARG A 178 2.27 -3.53 1.16
N HIS A 179 1.97 -2.24 1.24
CA HIS A 179 0.80 -1.69 0.56
C HIS A 179 0.96 -1.83 -0.97
N MET A 180 -0.17 -2.07 -1.64
CA MET A 180 -0.23 -1.98 -3.10
C MET A 180 0.08 -0.54 -3.53
N VAL A 181 0.73 -0.38 -4.67
CA VAL A 181 0.97 0.91 -5.32
C VAL A 181 0.43 0.88 -6.75
N ALA A 182 0.16 2.03 -7.35
CA ALA A 182 -0.50 2.09 -8.65
C ALA A 182 0.23 1.32 -9.77
N THR A 183 1.56 1.26 -9.71
CA THR A 183 2.39 0.52 -10.68
C THR A 183 2.29 -1.00 -10.53
N ASP A 184 1.66 -1.51 -9.47
CA ASP A 184 1.40 -2.94 -9.31
C ASP A 184 0.40 -3.48 -10.31
N PHE A 185 -0.30 -2.61 -11.04
CA PHE A 185 -1.13 -2.97 -12.19
C PHE A 185 -0.43 -3.99 -13.12
N ALA A 186 0.88 -3.84 -13.36
CA ALA A 186 1.67 -4.76 -14.18
C ALA A 186 1.60 -6.23 -13.71
N PHE A 187 1.41 -6.46 -12.41
CA PHE A 187 1.36 -7.79 -11.79
C PHE A 187 -0.06 -8.30 -11.50
N LEU A 188 -1.07 -7.48 -11.83
CA LEU A 188 -2.49 -7.69 -11.49
C LEU A 188 -3.39 -7.76 -12.73
N ARG A 189 -2.95 -7.24 -13.88
CA ARG A 189 -3.71 -7.08 -15.13
C ARG A 189 -4.21 -8.37 -15.81
N ASP A 190 -3.77 -9.54 -15.36
CA ASP A 190 -4.06 -10.83 -16.02
C ASP A 190 -5.18 -11.64 -15.33
N ARG A 191 -5.70 -11.17 -14.19
CA ARG A 191 -6.79 -11.84 -13.46
C ARG A 191 -7.88 -10.86 -13.09
N ARG A 192 -9.13 -11.20 -13.39
CA ARG A 192 -10.30 -10.34 -13.16
C ARG A 192 -10.42 -9.90 -11.71
N GLU A 193 -10.29 -10.84 -10.78
CA GLU A 193 -10.38 -10.59 -9.34
C GLU A 193 -9.24 -9.71 -8.80
N PHE A 194 -8.08 -9.71 -9.46
CA PHE A 194 -6.98 -8.80 -9.12
C PHE A 194 -7.22 -7.42 -9.66
N MET A 195 -7.82 -7.33 -10.85
CA MET A 195 -8.23 -6.06 -11.43
C MET A 195 -9.35 -5.40 -10.61
N GLU A 196 -10.32 -6.15 -10.11
CA GLU A 196 -11.37 -5.64 -9.19
C GLU A 196 -10.75 -5.00 -7.95
N ALA A 197 -9.82 -5.70 -7.30
CA ALA A 197 -9.12 -5.17 -6.13
C ALA A 197 -8.27 -3.93 -6.47
N TYR A 198 -7.59 -3.93 -7.61
CA TYR A 198 -6.83 -2.78 -8.09
C TYR A 198 -7.73 -1.55 -8.29
N LEU A 199 -8.86 -1.71 -8.97
CA LEU A 199 -9.82 -0.62 -9.20
C LEU A 199 -10.39 -0.10 -7.89
N SER A 200 -10.73 -1.00 -6.95
CA SER A 200 -11.19 -0.60 -5.61
C SER A 200 -10.18 0.27 -4.87
N ALA A 201 -8.88 0.08 -5.12
CA ALA A 201 -7.82 0.86 -4.47
C ALA A 201 -7.46 2.15 -5.24
N PHE A 202 -7.50 2.12 -6.57
CA PHE A 202 -6.86 3.14 -7.42
C PHE A 202 -7.76 3.82 -8.45
N ALA A 203 -9.04 3.47 -8.62
CA ALA A 203 -9.88 4.01 -9.71
C ALA A 203 -9.81 5.55 -9.88
N GLU A 204 -9.79 6.31 -8.78
CA GLU A 204 -9.71 7.78 -8.79
C GLU A 204 -8.28 8.34 -8.86
N ARG A 205 -7.27 7.48 -8.71
CA ARG A 205 -5.86 7.83 -8.52
C ARG A 205 -4.94 7.12 -9.50
N VAL A 206 -5.48 6.57 -10.59
CA VAL A 206 -4.69 5.92 -11.64
C VAL A 206 -3.76 6.97 -12.25
N PRO A 207 -2.44 6.71 -12.31
CA PRO A 207 -1.51 7.58 -13.00
C PRO A 207 -1.96 7.80 -14.45
N SER A 208 -1.86 9.03 -14.96
CA SER A 208 -2.32 9.36 -16.32
C SER A 208 -1.72 8.44 -17.37
N ALA A 209 -0.45 8.10 -17.23
CA ALA A 209 0.24 7.23 -18.17
C ALA A 209 -0.17 5.75 -18.06
N LEU A 210 -0.93 5.32 -17.05
CA LEU A 210 -1.54 3.98 -16.97
C LEU A 210 -3.03 3.97 -17.33
N SER A 211 -3.66 5.13 -17.50
CA SER A 211 -5.12 5.25 -17.53
C SER A 211 -5.75 4.46 -18.68
N GLU A 212 -5.14 4.48 -19.87
CA GLU A 212 -5.61 3.73 -21.04
C GLU A 212 -5.53 2.21 -20.81
N HIS A 213 -4.37 1.69 -20.37
CA HIS A 213 -4.18 0.27 -20.10
C HIS A 213 -5.10 -0.28 -19.00
N VAL A 214 -5.30 0.53 -17.95
CA VAL A 214 -6.22 0.21 -16.86
C VAL A 214 -7.65 0.17 -17.38
N HIS A 215 -8.05 1.15 -18.18
CA HIS A 215 -9.37 1.20 -18.82
C HIS A 215 -9.60 -0.01 -19.72
N ASP A 216 -8.67 -0.30 -20.65
CA ASP A 216 -8.78 -1.42 -21.58
C ASP A 216 -8.83 -2.77 -20.87
N THR A 217 -8.05 -2.93 -19.81
CA THR A 217 -8.07 -4.15 -18.99
C THR A 217 -9.39 -4.27 -18.22
N ALA A 218 -9.89 -3.19 -17.64
CA ALA A 218 -11.18 -3.17 -16.95
C ALA A 218 -12.33 -3.47 -17.93
N PHE A 219 -12.30 -2.90 -19.14
CA PHE A 219 -13.26 -3.17 -20.20
C PHE A 219 -13.23 -4.65 -20.63
N ARG A 220 -12.04 -5.20 -20.89
CA ARG A 220 -11.84 -6.62 -21.24
C ARG A 220 -12.40 -7.58 -20.18
N PHE A 221 -12.35 -7.21 -18.91
CA PHE A 221 -12.90 -8.00 -17.81
C PHE A 221 -14.37 -7.69 -17.47
N GLY A 222 -15.01 -6.75 -18.19
CA GLY A 222 -16.38 -6.32 -17.91
C GLY A 222 -16.53 -5.66 -16.53
N LEU A 223 -15.52 -4.90 -16.10
CA LEU A 223 -15.48 -4.19 -14.80
C LEU A 223 -15.85 -2.71 -14.92
N LEU A 224 -16.02 -2.21 -16.13
CA LEU A 224 -16.60 -0.89 -16.37
C LEU A 224 -18.10 -1.05 -16.59
N PRO A 225 -18.93 -0.15 -16.02
CA PRO A 225 -20.36 -0.14 -16.29
C PRO A 225 -20.59 -0.08 -17.81
N GLY A 226 -21.60 -0.81 -18.29
CA GLY A 226 -22.04 -0.68 -19.67
C GLY A 226 -22.46 0.77 -19.95
N ALA A 227 -22.33 1.24 -21.19
CA ALA A 227 -22.72 2.62 -21.56
C ALA A 227 -24.14 2.99 -21.07
N ASP A 228 -25.05 2.01 -21.07
CA ASP A 228 -26.44 2.14 -20.60
C ASP A 228 -26.56 2.31 -19.07
N GLU A 229 -25.65 1.74 -18.29
CA GLU A 229 -25.66 1.82 -16.82
C GLU A 229 -25.09 3.16 -16.32
N VAL A 230 -24.12 3.75 -17.04
CA VAL A 230 -23.56 5.07 -16.73
C VAL A 230 -24.62 6.16 -16.94
N GLU A 231 -25.38 6.07 -18.03
CA GLU A 231 -26.45 7.02 -18.34
C GLU A 231 -27.60 6.91 -17.30
N SER A 232 -27.93 5.69 -16.88
CA SER A 232 -28.90 5.45 -15.81
C SER A 232 -28.42 5.96 -14.45
N ALA A 233 -27.17 5.70 -14.06
CA ALA A 233 -26.61 6.16 -12.79
C ALA A 233 -26.49 7.69 -12.72
N ALA A 234 -26.06 8.33 -13.82
CA ALA A 234 -26.02 9.79 -13.93
C ALA A 234 -27.42 10.41 -13.82
N ALA A 235 -28.44 9.81 -14.44
CA ALA A 235 -29.82 10.25 -14.31
C ALA A 235 -30.33 10.14 -12.87
N HIS A 236 -30.01 9.05 -12.16
CA HIS A 236 -30.38 8.87 -10.76
C HIS A 236 -29.70 9.88 -9.81
N ASP A 237 -28.42 10.20 -10.01
CA ASP A 237 -27.72 11.18 -9.16
C ASP A 237 -28.22 12.62 -9.41
N VAL A 238 -28.52 12.99 -10.66
CA VAL A 238 -29.17 14.27 -10.98
C VAL A 238 -30.51 14.39 -10.25
N GLN A 239 -31.32 13.33 -10.25
CA GLN A 239 -32.59 13.30 -9.54
C GLN A 239 -32.40 13.41 -8.02
N ALA A 240 -31.43 12.67 -7.45
CA ALA A 240 -31.14 12.70 -6.03
C ALA A 240 -30.63 14.09 -5.58
N ARG A 241 -29.85 14.78 -6.42
CA ARG A 241 -29.38 16.14 -6.15
C ARG A 241 -30.51 17.16 -6.20
N ALA A 242 -31.41 17.08 -7.19
CA ALA A 242 -32.60 17.90 -7.25
C ALA A 242 -33.49 17.77 -6.00
N VAL A 243 -33.64 16.55 -5.45
CA VAL A 243 -34.40 16.32 -4.21
C VAL A 243 -33.71 16.95 -3.00
N ARG A 244 -32.38 16.82 -2.88
CA ARG A 244 -31.61 17.45 -1.80
C ARG A 244 -31.70 18.97 -1.84
N ASP A 245 -31.59 19.57 -3.03
CA ASP A 245 -31.69 21.01 -3.23
C ASP A 245 -33.10 21.52 -2.89
N ALA A 246 -34.15 20.79 -3.28
CA ALA A 246 -35.53 21.11 -2.91
C ALA A 246 -35.76 21.07 -1.39
N HIS A 247 -35.20 20.06 -0.70
CA HIS A 247 -35.25 19.99 0.76
C HIS A 247 -34.48 21.11 1.45
N ALA A 248 -33.34 21.54 0.88
CA ALA A 248 -32.57 22.67 1.40
C ALA A 248 -33.33 24.00 1.25
N VAL A 249 -33.98 24.22 0.11
CA VAL A 249 -34.84 25.39 -0.12
C VAL A 249 -36.03 25.38 0.85
N ALA A 250 -36.70 24.25 1.03
CA ALA A 250 -37.81 24.13 1.98
C ALA A 250 -37.38 24.44 3.42
N ARG A 251 -36.19 23.98 3.83
CA ARG A 251 -35.61 24.28 5.14
C ARG A 251 -35.29 25.77 5.30
N ALA A 252 -34.68 26.39 4.30
CA ALA A 252 -34.37 27.82 4.33
C ALA A 252 -35.64 28.69 4.40
N VAL A 253 -36.72 28.29 3.71
CA VAL A 253 -38.02 28.97 3.79
C VAL A 253 -38.63 28.83 5.19
N ALA A 254 -38.54 27.65 5.80
CA ALA A 254 -39.03 27.43 7.16
C ALA A 254 -38.23 28.23 8.19
N GLU A 255 -36.90 28.26 8.07
CA GLU A 255 -36.01 29.06 8.93
C GLU A 255 -36.29 30.57 8.78
N ALA A 256 -36.50 31.05 7.56
CA ALA A 256 -36.86 32.45 7.31
C ALA A 256 -38.23 32.81 7.92
N ALA A 257 -39.25 31.95 7.76
CA ALA A 257 -40.56 32.15 8.37
C ALA A 257 -40.49 32.17 9.90
N GLN A 258 -39.67 31.30 10.50
CA GLN A 258 -39.46 31.26 11.93
C GLN A 258 -38.67 32.47 12.44
N ALA A 259 -37.69 32.96 11.66
CA ALA A 259 -36.98 34.19 11.95
C ALA A 259 -37.91 35.42 11.90
N THR A 260 -38.87 35.48 10.96
CA THR A 260 -39.89 36.54 10.93
C THR A 260 -40.80 36.48 12.16
N LEU A 261 -41.28 35.30 12.55
CA LEU A 261 -42.08 35.11 13.76
C LEU A 261 -41.31 35.50 15.04
N CYS A 262 -40.02 35.17 15.12
CA CYS A 262 -39.16 35.57 16.23
C CYS A 262 -38.82 37.07 16.21
N ALA A 263 -38.71 37.70 15.04
CA ALA A 263 -38.47 39.14 14.92
C ALA A 263 -39.71 39.95 15.35
N ASP A 264 -40.91 39.48 14.99
CA ASP A 264 -42.17 40.06 15.47
C ASP A 264 -42.31 39.92 17.00
N ALA A 265 -41.83 38.80 17.57
CA ALA A 265 -41.77 38.60 19.02
C ALA A 265 -40.66 39.42 19.72
N ALA A 266 -39.50 39.62 19.08
CA ALA A 266 -38.38 40.38 19.63
C ALA A 266 -38.59 41.90 19.54
N ALA A 267 -39.29 42.39 18.51
CA ALA A 267 -39.75 43.78 18.43
C ALA A 267 -40.71 44.14 19.58
N ALA A 268 -41.40 43.15 20.17
CA ALA A 268 -42.18 43.32 21.39
C ALA A 268 -41.32 43.32 22.68
N SER A 269 -40.05 42.92 22.63
CA SER A 269 -39.21 42.70 23.83
C SER A 269 -37.92 43.53 23.90
N ALA A 270 -37.44 44.15 22.82
CA ALA A 270 -36.15 44.85 22.79
C ALA A 270 -36.29 46.38 23.02
N ALA A 271 -36.64 46.75 24.25
CA ALA A 271 -36.31 48.05 24.83
C ALA A 271 -35.22 47.83 25.90
N GLY A 272 -33.93 47.88 25.54
CA GLY A 272 -32.83 47.86 26.53
C GLY A 272 -31.47 47.30 26.07
N CYS A 273 -30.64 48.20 25.52
CA CYS A 273 -29.16 48.32 25.47
C CYS A 273 -28.17 47.12 25.24
N PRO A 274 -26.96 47.39 24.61
CA PRO A 274 -25.95 46.38 24.22
C PRO A 274 -24.53 46.54 24.84
N HIS A 275 -23.61 45.54 24.67
CA HIS A 275 -22.25 45.67 24.04
C HIS A 275 -21.24 44.47 24.18
N HIS A 276 -20.52 44.18 23.06
CA HIS A 276 -19.08 43.79 22.77
C HIS A 276 -18.26 42.74 23.60
N ALA A 277 -17.20 42.02 23.16
CA ALA A 277 -16.47 41.68 21.89
C ALA A 277 -15.22 40.74 22.14
N SER A 278 -14.64 40.16 21.04
CA SER A 278 -13.23 39.66 20.77
C SER A 278 -12.66 38.34 21.40
N ARG A 279 -12.13 37.29 20.70
CA ARG A 279 -10.91 36.97 19.84
C ARG A 279 -9.58 36.71 20.65
N ALA A 280 -8.64 35.76 20.41
CA ALA A 280 -8.02 35.09 19.23
C ALA A 280 -7.08 33.87 19.60
N GLN A 281 -6.44 33.16 18.62
CA GLN A 281 -5.27 32.23 18.79
C GLN A 281 -4.52 31.87 17.46
N ASP A 282 -3.16 31.71 17.49
CA ASP A 282 -2.27 30.64 16.90
C ASP A 282 -0.78 31.03 16.61
N PRO A 283 0.19 30.07 16.57
CA PRO A 283 1.11 29.96 15.41
C PRO A 283 1.64 28.53 15.02
N ALA A 284 2.30 28.44 13.85
CA ALA A 284 2.72 27.24 13.09
C ALA A 284 4.25 26.90 13.10
N ALA A 285 4.63 25.71 12.58
CA ALA A 285 6.02 25.22 12.41
C ALA A 285 6.30 24.60 11.01
N ALA A 286 7.57 24.62 10.57
CA ALA A 286 8.06 24.39 9.18
C ALA A 286 8.79 23.04 8.96
N ALA A 287 8.87 22.59 7.69
CA ALA A 287 9.45 21.31 7.23
C ALA A 287 10.59 21.48 6.19
N CYS A 288 11.43 20.43 6.04
CA CYS A 288 12.60 20.33 5.14
C CYS A 288 12.33 19.38 3.94
N PRO A 289 13.00 19.50 2.77
CA PRO A 289 12.55 18.90 1.51
C PRO A 289 13.13 17.51 1.19
N VAL A 290 12.29 16.63 0.63
CA VAL A 290 12.62 15.32 0.03
C VAL A 290 12.51 15.44 -1.50
N ALA A 291 13.37 14.74 -2.26
CA ALA A 291 13.37 14.73 -3.73
C ALA A 291 12.01 14.25 -4.32
N PRO A 292 11.58 14.76 -5.49
CA PRO A 292 10.19 14.64 -5.94
C PRO A 292 9.83 13.24 -6.46
N GLU A 293 8.82 12.67 -5.81
CA GLU A 293 8.13 11.40 -6.04
C GLU A 293 7.73 11.12 -7.49
N ALA A 294 7.46 12.17 -8.28
CA ALA A 294 7.05 12.09 -9.67
C ALA A 294 8.07 11.42 -10.60
N ALA A 295 9.36 11.40 -10.25
CA ALA A 295 10.39 10.80 -11.10
C ALA A 295 10.37 9.26 -11.09
N VAL A 296 10.04 8.66 -9.94
CA VAL A 296 10.01 7.19 -9.79
C VAL A 296 8.79 6.60 -10.48
N GLU A 297 7.64 7.24 -10.29
CA GLU A 297 6.36 6.78 -10.83
C GLU A 297 6.31 6.94 -12.36
N ARG A 298 6.84 8.03 -12.92
CA ARG A 298 6.93 8.22 -14.38
C ARG A 298 7.74 7.12 -15.07
N ILE A 299 8.91 6.78 -14.54
CA ILE A 299 9.77 5.76 -15.14
C ILE A 299 9.08 4.41 -15.06
N ALA A 300 8.38 4.07 -13.97
CA ALA A 300 7.72 2.78 -13.82
C ALA A 300 6.56 2.56 -14.83
N VAL A 301 6.00 3.63 -15.39
CA VAL A 301 4.80 3.57 -16.22
C VAL A 301 5.12 3.37 -17.71
N GLU A 302 6.22 3.92 -18.22
CA GLU A 302 6.53 3.96 -19.67
C GLU A 302 6.58 2.57 -20.37
N ARG A 303 6.92 1.49 -19.67
CA ARG A 303 6.97 0.13 -20.25
C ARG A 303 5.74 -0.73 -19.94
N ILE A 304 5.03 -0.48 -18.83
CA ILE A 304 3.71 -1.11 -18.59
C ILE A 304 2.78 -0.82 -19.78
N VAL A 305 2.93 0.38 -20.35
CA VAL A 305 2.22 0.87 -21.53
C VAL A 305 2.66 0.17 -22.83
N SER A 306 3.89 -0.34 -22.88
CA SER A 306 4.54 -0.82 -24.11
C SER A 306 4.44 -2.33 -24.36
N GLU A 307 4.00 -3.13 -23.38
CA GLU A 307 3.88 -4.59 -23.51
C GLU A 307 2.42 -5.05 -23.70
N PRO A 308 2.08 -5.74 -24.80
CA PRO A 308 0.78 -6.40 -24.94
C PRO A 308 0.64 -7.49 -23.86
N ALA A 309 -0.58 -7.66 -23.33
CA ALA A 309 -0.85 -8.70 -22.34
C ALA A 309 -0.45 -10.07 -22.92
N ALA A 310 0.48 -10.76 -22.26
CA ALA A 310 0.86 -12.11 -22.65
C ALA A 310 -0.37 -13.02 -22.51
N HIS A 311 -0.78 -13.68 -23.59
CA HIS A 311 -1.74 -14.77 -23.53
C HIS A 311 -1.15 -15.92 -22.71
N VAL A 312 -1.56 -16.03 -21.45
CA VAL A 312 -1.37 -17.25 -20.68
C VAL A 312 -2.49 -18.21 -21.10
N GLY A 313 -2.14 -19.16 -21.95
CA GLY A 313 -2.98 -20.30 -22.31
C GLY A 313 -3.26 -21.19 -21.10
N ALA A 314 -4.42 -21.85 -21.17
CA ALA A 314 -5.05 -22.71 -20.17
C ALA A 314 -4.15 -23.79 -19.55
#